data_AF-A0A1C5Y624-F1
#
_entry.id   AF-A0A1C5Y624-F1
#
_cell.length_a   1.000
_cell.length_b   1.000
_cell.length_c   1.000
_cell.angle_alpha   90.00
_cell.angle_beta   90.00
_cell.angle_gamma   90.00
#
_symmetry.space_group_name_H-M   'P 1'
#
loop_
_entity.id
_entity.type
_entity.pdbx_description
1 polymer ?
#
loop_
_entity_poly.entity_id
_entity_poly.type
_entity_poly.pdbx_seq_one_letter_code
_entity_poly.pdbx_strand_id
1 'polypeptide(L)'
;MKRKFCVAVVCMCLSIGAAAYAAVGDIADTLYNTDIITYLDGKQIKGYSLDGRMMICLEDLRNYGYAVEYDDSIRTLFVTKDGDISEDFNPYFERGTIGGIAGYTYETDIVAYVNGVYVDTENIGGRLVAVAEDLANVAEEDNPNKEFGTSKYFMSHSYDDATRTLNVYSLSGSGLNANQMLDNLNNMKTPYGQEFYAARVQKAYPIYDGGYLVYVNQSSSHGYNSSLYMLKNSGEYINLNNVLRQYKLVTEWGKLNIADEENGLSVSKDGTSVSFLDNDNNKHCLDLKSLVIY
;
A
#
# COMPACT_ATOMS: atom_id res chain seq x y z
N MET A 1 51.70 -57.61 -25.41
CA MET A 1 52.18 -56.79 -24.27
C MET A 1 51.67 -55.37 -24.42
N LYS A 2 50.75 -55.00 -23.52
CA LYS A 2 50.28 -53.69 -23.02
C LYS A 2 50.30 -52.47 -23.98
N ARG A 3 49.13 -52.16 -24.57
CA ARG A 3 48.77 -50.83 -25.11
C ARG A 3 48.65 -49.84 -23.94
N LYS A 4 49.33 -48.71 -24.03
CA LYS A 4 49.24 -47.59 -23.06
C LYS A 4 47.94 -46.83 -23.34
N PHE A 5 47.04 -46.79 -22.37
CA PHE A 5 45.83 -45.97 -22.40
C PHE A 5 46.18 -44.64 -21.72
N CYS A 6 46.25 -43.56 -22.50
CA CYS A 6 46.37 -42.21 -21.96
C CYS A 6 44.98 -41.77 -21.48
N VAL A 7 44.81 -41.62 -20.17
CA VAL A 7 43.61 -41.01 -19.59
C VAL A 7 43.76 -39.50 -19.71
N ALA A 8 42.96 -38.87 -20.57
CA ALA A 8 42.78 -37.42 -20.57
C ALA A 8 41.80 -37.06 -19.44
N VAL A 9 42.29 -36.35 -18.42
CA VAL A 9 41.44 -35.75 -17.39
C VAL A 9 40.84 -34.48 -17.98
N VAL A 10 39.56 -34.52 -18.33
CA VAL A 10 38.77 -33.34 -18.69
C VAL A 10 38.31 -32.70 -17.38
N CYS A 11 38.93 -31.59 -16.99
CA CYS A 11 38.42 -30.72 -15.93
C CYS A 11 37.16 -30.00 -16.44
N MET A 12 36.00 -30.57 -16.15
CA MET A 12 34.71 -29.93 -16.36
C MET A 12 34.50 -28.92 -15.22
N CYS A 13 34.81 -27.64 -15.47
CA CYS A 13 34.49 -26.56 -14.56
C CYS A 13 32.96 -26.44 -14.46
N LEU A 14 32.38 -26.91 -13.36
CA LEU A 14 31.00 -26.60 -12.95
C LEU A 14 30.94 -25.12 -12.60
N SER A 15 30.59 -24.28 -13.59
CA SER A 15 30.15 -22.92 -13.35
C SER A 15 28.77 -22.97 -12.68
N ILE A 16 28.77 -23.09 -11.35
CA ILE A 16 27.59 -22.81 -10.54
C ILE A 16 27.36 -21.31 -10.70
N GLY A 17 26.41 -20.93 -11.55
CA GLY A 17 25.97 -19.54 -11.64
C GLY A 17 25.41 -19.14 -10.29
N ALA A 18 26.14 -18.30 -9.56
CA ALA A 18 25.58 -17.63 -8.40
C ALA A 18 24.54 -16.64 -8.94
N ALA A 19 23.26 -16.93 -8.73
CA ALA A 19 22.21 -15.93 -8.89
C ALA A 19 22.45 -14.89 -7.79
N ALA A 20 22.96 -13.72 -8.16
CA ALA A 20 22.98 -12.57 -7.27
C ALA A 20 21.55 -12.04 -7.18
N TYR A 21 20.94 -12.16 -6.00
CA TYR A 21 19.67 -11.51 -5.70
C TYR A 21 19.94 -10.06 -5.32
N ALA A 22 19.20 -9.13 -5.93
CA ALA A 22 19.28 -7.72 -5.57
C ALA A 22 18.72 -7.52 -4.16
N ALA A 23 19.44 -6.75 -3.34
CA ALA A 23 19.07 -6.45 -1.97
C ALA A 23 18.26 -5.15 -1.90
N VAL A 24 17.45 -5.00 -0.85
CA VAL A 24 16.74 -3.74 -0.57
C VAL A 24 17.72 -2.56 -0.62
N GLY A 25 17.38 -1.54 -1.41
CA GLY A 25 18.20 -0.36 -1.63
C GLY A 25 19.16 -0.44 -2.82
N ASP A 26 19.29 -1.58 -3.49
CA ASP A 26 20.00 -1.67 -4.77
C ASP A 26 19.24 -0.89 -5.85
N ILE A 27 19.97 -0.28 -6.79
CA ILE A 27 19.35 0.39 -7.94
C ILE A 27 18.68 -0.67 -8.81
N ALA A 28 17.37 -0.49 -9.04
CA ALA A 28 16.59 -1.35 -9.91
C ALA A 28 16.54 -0.79 -11.34
N ASP A 29 16.19 0.48 -11.51
CA ASP A 29 16.05 1.13 -12.82
C ASP A 29 16.39 2.64 -12.82
N THR A 30 16.38 3.26 -13.99
CA THR A 30 16.61 4.70 -14.21
C THR A 30 15.30 5.41 -14.53
N LEU A 31 15.03 6.49 -13.81
CA LEU A 31 13.93 7.39 -14.10
C LEU A 31 14.37 8.51 -15.05
N TYR A 32 13.49 8.86 -15.98
CA TYR A 32 13.73 9.89 -16.97
C TYR A 32 12.78 11.07 -16.78
N ASN A 33 13.27 12.25 -17.16
CA ASN A 33 12.46 13.43 -17.36
C ASN A 33 11.55 13.22 -18.57
N THR A 34 10.37 13.80 -18.47
CA THR A 34 9.29 13.72 -19.46
C THR A 34 8.79 15.11 -19.77
N ASP A 35 8.40 15.30 -21.02
CA ASP A 35 7.67 16.47 -21.47
C ASP A 35 6.15 16.30 -21.27
N ILE A 36 5.67 15.19 -20.71
CA ILE A 36 4.26 15.03 -20.34
C ILE A 36 3.97 15.80 -19.05
N ILE A 37 2.90 16.60 -19.04
CA ILE A 37 2.36 17.17 -17.81
C ILE A 37 1.25 16.26 -17.30
N THR A 38 1.35 15.85 -16.04
CA THR A 38 0.31 15.03 -15.38
C THR A 38 -0.55 15.90 -14.47
N TYR A 39 -1.85 15.70 -14.53
CA TYR A 39 -2.83 16.32 -13.63
C TYR A 39 -3.55 15.24 -12.83
N LEU A 40 -3.83 15.51 -11.57
CA LEU A 40 -4.76 14.76 -10.73
C LEU A 40 -5.86 15.72 -10.27
N ASP A 41 -7.10 15.38 -10.61
CA ASP A 41 -8.31 16.18 -10.35
C ASP A 41 -8.15 17.66 -10.72
N GLY A 42 -7.52 17.90 -11.88
CA GLY A 42 -7.33 19.24 -12.44
C GLY A 42 -6.17 20.04 -11.85
N LYS A 43 -5.38 19.50 -10.91
CA LYS A 43 -4.14 20.12 -10.39
C LYS A 43 -2.91 19.34 -10.86
N GLN A 44 -1.82 20.03 -11.20
CA GLN A 44 -0.62 19.35 -11.70
C GLN A 44 0.01 18.49 -10.62
N ILE A 45 0.37 17.24 -10.94
CA ILE A 45 1.14 16.35 -10.07
C ILE A 45 2.48 16.02 -10.72
N LYS A 46 3.53 15.87 -9.91
CA LYS A 46 4.86 15.55 -10.43
C LYS A 46 4.85 14.17 -11.08
N GLY A 47 5.07 14.13 -12.38
CA GLY A 47 5.27 12.92 -13.15
C GLY A 47 6.74 12.59 -13.37
N TYR A 48 7.06 11.29 -13.40
CA TYR A 48 8.35 10.74 -13.81
C TYR A 48 8.13 9.72 -14.94
N SER A 49 9.06 9.58 -15.87
CA SER A 49 8.96 8.54 -16.90
C SER A 49 9.81 7.33 -16.51
N LEU A 50 9.19 6.15 -16.45
CA LEU A 50 9.86 4.85 -16.36
C LEU A 50 9.42 3.99 -17.53
N ASP A 51 10.33 3.65 -18.43
CA ASP A 51 10.02 2.90 -19.67
C ASP A 51 8.88 3.50 -20.51
N GLY A 52 8.77 4.83 -20.54
CA GLY A 52 7.71 5.54 -21.25
C GLY A 52 6.35 5.52 -20.57
N ARG A 53 6.24 4.96 -19.35
CA ARG A 53 5.05 5.01 -18.49
C ARG A 53 5.17 6.15 -17.48
N MET A 54 4.06 6.81 -17.19
CA MET A 54 4.05 7.98 -16.32
C MET A 54 3.83 7.58 -14.86
N MET A 55 4.87 7.71 -14.05
CA MET A 55 4.82 7.44 -12.62
C MET A 55 4.41 8.68 -11.84
N ILE A 56 3.56 8.52 -10.83
CA ILE A 56 3.24 9.55 -9.82
C ILE A 56 3.59 9.05 -8.43
N CYS A 57 4.01 9.95 -7.54
CA CYS A 57 4.35 9.59 -6.17
C CYS A 57 3.10 9.46 -5.30
N LEU A 58 2.95 8.30 -4.67
CA LEU A 58 1.80 7.97 -3.83
C LEU A 58 1.73 8.85 -2.58
N GLU A 59 2.88 9.25 -2.02
CA GLU A 59 2.93 10.15 -0.87
C GLU A 59 2.54 11.59 -1.20
N ASP A 60 2.70 12.02 -2.47
CA ASP A 60 2.25 13.35 -2.90
C ASP A 60 0.72 13.45 -2.91
N LEU A 61 0.01 12.32 -3.04
CA LEU A 61 -1.46 12.25 -3.04
C LEU A 61 -2.07 12.83 -1.76
N ARG A 62 -1.31 12.94 -0.67
CA ARG A 62 -1.75 13.63 0.56
C ARG A 62 -2.24 15.06 0.30
N ASN A 63 -1.65 15.76 -0.67
CA ASN A 63 -2.07 17.10 -1.04
C ASN A 63 -3.29 17.14 -2.00
N TYR A 64 -3.75 15.98 -2.45
CA TYR A 64 -4.82 15.80 -3.43
C TYR A 64 -6.06 15.14 -2.79
N GLY A 65 -6.27 15.34 -1.48
CA GLY A 65 -7.42 14.81 -0.75
C GLY A 65 -7.35 13.29 -0.55
N TYR A 66 -6.15 12.79 -0.26
CA TYR A 66 -5.95 11.41 0.19
C TYR A 66 -5.36 11.39 1.60
N ALA A 67 -5.86 10.48 2.42
CA ALA A 67 -5.17 10.01 3.60
C ALA A 67 -4.00 9.15 3.12
N VAL A 68 -2.78 9.55 3.45
CA VAL A 68 -1.58 8.75 3.19
C VAL A 68 -0.94 8.39 4.52
N GLU A 69 -0.97 7.11 4.86
CA GLU A 69 -0.45 6.58 6.10
C GLU A 69 0.56 5.47 5.82
N TYR A 70 1.73 5.60 6.44
CA TYR A 70 2.76 4.58 6.35
C TYR A 70 2.85 3.83 7.67
N ASP A 71 2.74 2.50 7.61
CA ASP A 71 2.95 1.62 8.76
C ASP A 71 4.27 0.86 8.57
N ASP A 72 5.31 1.33 9.27
CA ASP A 72 6.65 0.77 9.23
C ASP A 72 6.70 -0.67 9.76
N SER A 73 5.81 -1.02 10.70
CA SER A 73 5.77 -2.36 11.30
C SER A 73 5.40 -3.42 10.28
N ILE A 74 4.56 -3.03 9.30
CA ILE A 74 4.12 -3.92 8.24
C ILE A 74 4.70 -3.60 6.86
N ARG A 75 5.51 -2.55 6.75
CA ARG A 75 6.19 -2.11 5.54
C ARG A 75 5.18 -1.78 4.43
N THR A 76 4.10 -1.08 4.81
CA THR A 76 2.97 -0.81 3.90
C THR A 76 2.59 0.66 3.90
N LEU A 77 2.43 1.21 2.69
CA LEU A 77 1.83 2.52 2.46
C LEU A 77 0.34 2.35 2.14
N PHE A 78 -0.52 2.97 2.93
CA PHE A 78 -1.96 3.07 2.66
C PHE A 78 -2.26 4.44 2.10
N VAL A 79 -2.96 4.46 0.96
CA VAL A 79 -3.40 5.68 0.30
C VAL A 79 -4.89 5.57 0.05
N THR A 80 -5.69 6.38 0.73
CA THR A 80 -7.15 6.30 0.64
C THR A 80 -7.70 7.67 0.33
N LYS A 81 -8.54 7.80 -0.70
CA LYS A 81 -9.24 9.05 -1.00
C LYS A 81 -10.16 9.37 0.18
N ASP A 82 -9.88 10.45 0.89
CA ASP A 82 -10.56 10.85 2.12
C ASP A 82 -11.28 12.21 2.00
N GLY A 83 -10.95 13.00 0.97
CA GLY A 83 -11.57 14.30 0.75
C GLY A 83 -11.31 14.88 -0.63
N ASP A 84 -11.78 16.11 -0.84
CA ASP A 84 -11.53 16.84 -2.07
C ASP A 84 -10.20 17.60 -2.01
N ILE A 85 -9.66 17.94 -3.17
CA ILE A 85 -8.47 18.79 -3.25
C ILE A 85 -8.82 20.19 -2.74
N SER A 86 -7.96 20.76 -1.89
CA SER A 86 -8.08 22.16 -1.48
C SER A 86 -8.08 23.09 -2.71
N GLU A 87 -9.04 24.01 -2.79
CA GLU A 87 -9.12 24.97 -3.90
C GLU A 87 -7.84 25.81 -4.05
N ASP A 88 -7.23 26.18 -2.91
CA ASP A 88 -6.02 26.98 -2.81
C ASP A 88 -4.73 26.20 -3.15
N PHE A 89 -4.79 24.87 -3.19
CA PHE A 89 -3.65 24.06 -3.59
C PHE A 89 -3.46 24.16 -5.11
N ASN A 90 -2.40 24.85 -5.54
CA ASN A 90 -2.11 25.08 -6.95
C ASN A 90 -0.65 24.77 -7.29
N PRO A 91 -0.27 23.48 -7.28
CA PRO A 91 1.07 23.04 -7.66
C PRO A 91 1.37 23.39 -9.12
N TYR A 92 2.63 23.71 -9.38
CA TYR A 92 3.14 23.94 -10.73
C TYR A 92 4.46 23.22 -10.91
N PHE A 93 4.53 22.40 -11.96
CA PHE A 93 5.70 21.68 -12.39
C PHE A 93 6.02 22.10 -13.83
N GLU A 94 7.23 22.60 -14.02
CA GLU A 94 7.70 22.95 -15.36
C GLU A 94 7.74 21.71 -16.25
N ARG A 95 7.38 21.91 -17.53
CA ARG A 95 7.47 20.85 -18.54
C ARG A 95 8.92 20.44 -18.70
N GLY A 96 9.19 19.15 -18.49
CA GLY A 96 10.54 18.61 -18.66
C GLY A 96 10.94 18.48 -20.12
N THR A 97 12.23 18.30 -20.34
CA THR A 97 12.78 17.84 -21.62
C THR A 97 12.99 16.34 -21.60
N ILE A 98 12.61 15.67 -22.70
CA ILE A 98 12.75 14.22 -22.88
C ILE A 98 14.23 13.81 -22.75
N GLY A 99 14.46 12.68 -22.08
CA GLY A 99 15.73 11.95 -22.13
C GLY A 99 16.78 12.37 -21.10
N GLY A 100 16.53 13.40 -20.27
CA GLY A 100 17.37 13.69 -19.11
C GLY A 100 17.12 12.68 -17.98
N ILE A 101 18.17 12.24 -17.27
CA ILE A 101 18.00 11.38 -16.08
C ILE A 101 17.37 12.22 -14.95
N ALA A 102 16.26 11.72 -14.41
CA ALA A 102 15.55 12.30 -13.28
C ALA A 102 15.95 11.67 -11.94
N GLY A 103 16.40 10.41 -11.95
CA GLY A 103 16.77 9.66 -10.76
C GLY A 103 16.85 8.16 -11.02
N TYR A 104 16.72 7.38 -9.96
CA TYR A 104 16.74 5.92 -10.01
C TYR A 104 15.58 5.35 -9.20
N THR A 105 15.14 4.15 -9.55
CA THR A 105 14.34 3.31 -8.68
C THR A 105 15.22 2.36 -7.90
N TYR A 106 14.71 1.85 -6.79
CA TYR A 106 15.45 0.99 -5.88
C TYR A 106 14.60 -0.23 -5.49
N GLU A 107 15.26 -1.37 -5.31
CA GLU A 107 14.63 -2.54 -4.71
C GLU A 107 14.07 -2.20 -3.32
N THR A 108 12.86 -2.65 -3.05
CA THR A 108 12.15 -2.32 -1.81
C THR A 108 11.32 -3.50 -1.32
N ASP A 109 11.19 -3.62 0.00
CA ASP A 109 10.23 -4.51 0.65
C ASP A 109 8.92 -3.81 1.01
N ILE A 110 8.80 -2.51 0.69
CA ILE A 110 7.61 -1.72 0.94
C ILE A 110 6.56 -1.99 -0.13
N VAL A 111 5.33 -2.27 0.29
CA VAL A 111 4.15 -2.40 -0.60
C VAL A 111 3.18 -1.23 -0.42
N ALA A 112 2.32 -1.01 -1.41
CA ALA A 112 1.28 0.01 -1.31
C ALA A 112 -0.12 -0.52 -1.62
N TYR A 113 -1.11 0.09 -0.97
CA TYR A 113 -2.52 -0.09 -1.25
C TYR A 113 -3.16 1.26 -1.54
N VAL A 114 -3.76 1.40 -2.71
CA VAL A 114 -4.56 2.57 -3.08
C VAL A 114 -6.03 2.19 -2.99
N ASN A 115 -6.80 2.92 -2.18
CA ASN A 115 -8.21 2.66 -1.94
C ASN A 115 -8.46 1.19 -1.55
N GLY A 116 -7.57 0.64 -0.72
CA GLY A 116 -7.64 -0.74 -0.24
C GLY A 116 -7.21 -1.81 -1.26
N VAL A 117 -6.80 -1.47 -2.47
CA VAL A 117 -6.35 -2.42 -3.51
C VAL A 117 -4.83 -2.36 -3.65
N TYR A 118 -4.17 -3.52 -3.68
CA TYR A 118 -2.72 -3.62 -3.89
C TYR A 118 -2.34 -2.98 -5.23
N VAL A 119 -1.25 -2.19 -5.24
CA VAL A 119 -0.70 -1.57 -6.44
C VAL A 119 0.79 -1.91 -6.59
N ASP A 120 1.21 -2.16 -7.83
CA ASP A 120 2.64 -2.30 -8.15
C ASP A 120 3.33 -0.94 -8.09
N THR A 121 4.44 -0.88 -7.36
CA THR A 121 5.17 0.36 -7.09
C THR A 121 6.66 0.22 -7.29
N GLU A 122 7.29 1.34 -7.59
CA GLU A 122 8.73 1.51 -7.59
C GLU A 122 9.13 2.41 -6.42
N ASN A 123 10.28 2.16 -5.79
CA ASN A 123 10.81 3.02 -4.74
C ASN A 123 11.80 4.03 -5.31
N ILE A 124 11.63 5.33 -5.02
CA ILE A 124 12.45 6.43 -5.53
C ILE A 124 13.23 7.14 -4.43
N GLY A 125 13.88 6.37 -3.55
CA GLY A 125 14.69 6.89 -2.45
C GLY A 125 13.88 7.08 -1.16
N GLY A 126 13.09 6.07 -0.79
CA GLY A 126 12.25 6.03 0.40
C GLY A 126 10.81 6.50 0.18
N ARG A 127 10.40 6.69 -1.08
CA ARG A 127 9.04 7.07 -1.47
C ARG A 127 8.55 6.16 -2.57
N LEU A 128 7.27 5.85 -2.59
CA LEU A 128 6.69 4.97 -3.61
C LEU A 128 6.06 5.75 -4.75
N VAL A 129 6.31 5.27 -5.97
CA VAL A 129 5.63 5.74 -7.17
C VAL A 129 4.89 4.59 -7.84
N ALA A 130 3.75 4.89 -8.46
CA ALA A 130 2.97 3.95 -9.24
C ALA A 130 2.70 4.52 -10.64
N VAL A 131 2.51 3.65 -11.63
CA VAL A 131 2.11 4.07 -12.97
C VAL A 131 0.71 4.67 -12.89
N ALA A 132 0.58 5.94 -13.28
CA ALA A 132 -0.66 6.70 -13.23
C ALA A 132 -1.74 6.07 -14.14
N GLU A 133 -1.35 5.59 -15.32
CA GLU A 133 -2.26 4.92 -16.24
C GLU A 133 -2.76 3.57 -15.68
N ASP A 134 -1.94 2.83 -14.94
CA ASP A 134 -2.33 1.55 -14.32
C ASP A 134 -3.29 1.79 -13.14
N LEU A 135 -3.00 2.80 -12.31
CA LEU A 135 -3.92 3.29 -11.28
C LEU A 135 -5.28 3.68 -11.86
N ALA A 136 -5.31 4.13 -13.10
CA ALA A 136 -6.51 4.62 -13.78
C ALA A 136 -6.98 3.71 -14.92
N ASN A 137 -6.58 2.44 -14.94
CA ASN A 137 -6.92 1.51 -16.02
C ASN A 137 -8.34 0.96 -15.85
N VAL A 138 -9.29 1.57 -16.54
CA VAL A 138 -10.70 1.13 -16.55
C VAL A 138 -10.89 -0.18 -17.33
N ALA A 139 -10.01 -0.44 -18.30
CA ALA A 139 -10.19 -1.52 -19.27
C ALA A 139 -9.79 -2.91 -18.76
N GLU A 140 -9.05 -2.99 -17.65
CA GLU A 140 -8.61 -4.23 -16.99
C GLU A 140 -9.79 -5.23 -16.86
N GLU A 141 -9.53 -6.51 -17.16
CA GLU A 141 -10.58 -7.53 -17.31
C GLU A 141 -11.33 -7.78 -16.00
N ASP A 142 -10.57 -7.78 -14.90
CA ASP A 142 -10.98 -8.11 -13.54
C ASP A 142 -11.47 -6.88 -12.77
N ASN A 143 -11.53 -5.70 -13.42
CA ASN A 143 -11.92 -4.46 -12.77
C ASN A 143 -13.42 -4.47 -12.40
N PRO A 144 -13.77 -4.51 -11.09
CA PRO A 144 -15.17 -4.54 -10.66
C PRO A 144 -15.91 -3.23 -10.95
N ASN A 145 -15.18 -2.14 -11.22
CA ASN A 145 -15.74 -0.81 -11.38
C ASN A 145 -15.89 -0.36 -12.83
N LYS A 146 -15.66 -1.27 -13.79
CA LYS A 146 -15.68 -0.97 -15.23
C LYS A 146 -16.99 -0.35 -15.70
N GLU A 147 -18.12 -0.81 -15.18
CA GLU A 147 -19.45 -0.27 -15.49
C GLU A 147 -19.66 1.17 -14.98
N PHE A 148 -18.89 1.58 -13.97
CA PHE A 148 -18.89 2.94 -13.42
C PHE A 148 -17.86 3.84 -14.11
N GLY A 149 -17.13 3.33 -15.10
CA GLY A 149 -16.14 4.11 -15.85
C GLY A 149 -14.86 4.43 -15.07
N THR A 150 -14.56 3.65 -14.03
CA THR A 150 -13.37 3.85 -13.19
C THR A 150 -12.59 2.56 -12.99
N SER A 151 -11.31 2.64 -12.66
CA SER A 151 -10.44 1.52 -12.30
C SER A 151 -10.83 0.91 -10.95
N LYS A 152 -10.22 -0.22 -10.60
CA LYS A 152 -10.32 -0.84 -9.26
C LYS A 152 -9.83 0.08 -8.12
N TYR A 153 -9.05 1.11 -8.46
CA TYR A 153 -8.55 2.12 -7.53
C TYR A 153 -9.40 3.40 -7.51
N PHE A 154 -10.56 3.41 -8.18
CA PHE A 154 -11.46 4.58 -8.25
C PHE A 154 -10.84 5.79 -8.95
N MET A 155 -9.98 5.50 -9.93
CA MET A 155 -9.42 6.50 -10.84
C MET A 155 -9.72 6.17 -12.30
N SER A 156 -9.78 7.19 -13.14
CA SER A 156 -9.84 7.10 -14.59
C SER A 156 -8.84 8.08 -15.20
N HIS A 157 -8.49 7.90 -16.47
CA HIS A 157 -7.56 8.81 -17.12
C HIS A 157 -7.98 9.17 -18.54
N SER A 158 -7.46 10.30 -18.99
CA SER A 158 -7.52 10.77 -20.37
C SER A 158 -6.17 11.34 -20.75
N TYR A 159 -5.62 10.86 -21.86
CA TYR A 159 -4.38 11.38 -22.41
C TYR A 159 -4.66 12.20 -23.67
N ASP A 160 -4.10 13.41 -23.73
CA ASP A 160 -4.14 14.30 -24.89
C ASP A 160 -2.72 14.43 -25.47
N ASP A 161 -2.54 13.85 -26.64
CA ASP A 161 -1.25 13.85 -27.34
C ASP A 161 -0.85 15.22 -27.88
N ALA A 162 -1.83 16.05 -28.28
CA ALA A 162 -1.55 17.36 -28.86
C ALA A 162 -0.93 18.32 -27.83
N THR A 163 -1.36 18.19 -26.56
CA THR A 163 -0.82 18.99 -25.46
C THR A 163 0.19 18.24 -24.59
N ARG A 164 0.43 16.95 -24.90
CA ARG A 164 1.27 16.04 -24.11
C ARG A 164 0.85 16.10 -22.64
N THR A 165 -0.43 15.80 -22.39
CA THR A 165 -1.05 15.93 -21.07
C THR A 165 -1.74 14.63 -20.67
N LEU A 166 -1.41 14.12 -19.48
CA LEU A 166 -2.13 13.02 -18.84
C LEU A 166 -3.03 13.59 -17.74
N ASN A 167 -4.34 13.43 -17.88
CA ASN A 167 -5.29 13.78 -16.82
C ASN A 167 -5.72 12.51 -16.12
N VAL A 168 -5.51 12.44 -14.81
CA VAL A 168 -6.05 11.43 -13.91
C VAL A 168 -7.20 12.07 -13.12
N TYR A 169 -8.31 11.37 -13.05
CA TYR A 169 -9.49 11.78 -12.30
C TYR A 169 -9.77 10.72 -11.25
N SER A 170 -9.96 11.14 -10.02
CA SER A 170 -10.36 10.29 -8.90
C SER A 170 -11.78 10.59 -8.46
N LEU A 171 -12.48 9.54 -8.04
CA LEU A 171 -13.82 9.66 -7.49
C LEU A 171 -13.73 9.77 -5.96
N SER A 172 -14.47 10.71 -5.38
CA SER A 172 -14.64 10.81 -3.92
C SER A 172 -15.48 9.64 -3.43
N GLY A 173 -14.90 8.84 -2.53
CA GLY A 173 -15.44 7.56 -2.07
C GLY A 173 -14.76 6.40 -2.79
N SER A 174 -14.09 5.54 -2.03
CA SER A 174 -13.45 4.36 -2.61
C SER A 174 -14.45 3.38 -3.19
N GLY A 175 -15.77 3.58 -3.12
CA GLY A 175 -16.83 2.67 -3.59
C GLY A 175 -16.77 1.23 -3.07
N LEU A 176 -15.71 0.86 -2.32
CA LEU A 176 -15.51 -0.43 -1.72
C LEU A 176 -16.32 -0.44 -0.44
N ASN A 177 -17.26 -1.38 -0.37
CA ASN A 177 -17.90 -1.68 0.90
C ASN A 177 -16.91 -2.41 1.82
N ALA A 178 -17.26 -2.49 3.09
CA ALA A 178 -16.38 -3.04 4.10
C ALA A 178 -15.97 -4.51 3.85
N ASN A 179 -16.80 -5.30 3.14
CA ASN A 179 -16.45 -6.68 2.80
C ASN A 179 -15.30 -6.73 1.80
N GLN A 180 -15.34 -5.87 0.76
CA GLN A 180 -14.28 -5.82 -0.24
C GLN A 180 -12.95 -5.38 0.39
N MET A 181 -12.99 -4.44 1.33
CA MET A 181 -11.80 -4.03 2.09
C MET A 181 -11.25 -5.18 2.96
N LEU A 182 -12.14 -5.92 3.64
CA LEU A 182 -11.76 -7.07 4.45
C LEU A 182 -11.17 -8.19 3.59
N ASP A 183 -11.74 -8.45 2.40
CA ASP A 183 -11.24 -9.44 1.45
C ASP A 183 -9.85 -9.06 0.94
N ASN A 184 -9.60 -7.79 0.64
CA ASN A 184 -8.28 -7.32 0.24
C ASN A 184 -7.25 -7.53 1.37
N LEU A 185 -7.63 -7.25 2.62
CA LEU A 185 -6.80 -7.47 3.80
C LEU A 185 -6.49 -8.97 4.02
N ASN A 186 -7.46 -9.85 3.81
CA ASN A 186 -7.28 -11.31 3.87
C ASN A 186 -6.34 -11.84 2.78
N ASN A 187 -6.24 -11.15 1.65
CA ASN A 187 -5.46 -11.56 0.50
C ASN A 187 -4.08 -10.87 0.40
N MET A 188 -3.66 -10.09 1.39
CA MET A 188 -2.34 -9.44 1.42
C MET A 188 -1.21 -10.48 1.53
N LYS A 189 -0.34 -10.54 0.52
CA LYS A 189 0.83 -11.43 0.47
C LYS A 189 2.13 -10.65 0.65
N THR A 190 3.17 -11.28 1.19
CA THR A 190 4.52 -10.67 1.20
C THR A 190 5.12 -10.63 -0.20
N PRO A 191 6.01 -9.64 -0.49
CA PRO A 191 6.62 -9.45 -1.82
C PRO A 191 7.32 -10.69 -2.40
N TYR A 192 7.84 -11.57 -1.56
CA TYR A 192 8.63 -12.74 -1.98
C TYR A 192 7.83 -14.03 -2.17
N GLY A 193 6.49 -13.97 -2.14
CA GLY A 193 5.65 -15.16 -2.31
C GLY A 193 5.86 -16.25 -1.26
N GLN A 194 6.48 -15.91 -0.12
CA GLN A 194 6.64 -16.84 0.99
C GLN A 194 5.31 -17.02 1.75
N GLU A 195 5.14 -18.16 2.41
CA GLU A 195 3.96 -18.50 3.22
C GLU A 195 3.76 -17.61 4.48
N PHE A 196 4.48 -16.49 4.58
CA PHE A 196 4.28 -15.45 5.59
C PHE A 196 3.34 -14.39 5.01
N TYR A 197 2.16 -14.24 5.61
CA TYR A 197 1.20 -13.20 5.24
C TYR A 197 1.74 -11.81 5.63
N ALA A 198 1.65 -10.83 4.71
CA ALA A 198 2.00 -9.44 5.01
C ALA A 198 1.04 -8.82 6.04
N ALA A 199 -0.17 -9.36 6.13
CA ALA A 199 -1.14 -9.13 7.18
C ALA A 199 -2.08 -10.34 7.21
N ARG A 200 -2.26 -10.98 8.37
CA ARG A 200 -3.22 -12.09 8.56
C ARG A 200 -4.33 -11.64 9.49
N VAL A 201 -5.51 -11.40 8.93
CA VAL A 201 -6.72 -11.17 9.71
C VAL A 201 -6.98 -12.39 10.59
N GLN A 202 -7.03 -12.17 11.90
CA GLN A 202 -7.43 -13.19 12.87
C GLN A 202 -8.93 -13.10 13.15
N LYS A 203 -9.47 -11.88 13.20
CA LYS A 203 -10.88 -11.65 13.53
C LYS A 203 -11.37 -10.32 12.97
N ALA A 204 -12.62 -10.32 12.53
CA ALA A 204 -13.33 -9.11 12.12
C ALA A 204 -14.63 -9.01 12.93
N TYR A 205 -14.91 -7.82 13.43
CA TYR A 205 -16.08 -7.50 14.23
C TYR A 205 -16.91 -6.45 13.48
N PRO A 206 -18.19 -6.70 13.16
CA PRO A 206 -19.05 -5.69 12.55
C PRO A 206 -19.15 -4.44 13.43
N ILE A 207 -19.15 -3.26 12.83
CA ILE A 207 -19.31 -1.97 13.52
C ILE A 207 -20.50 -1.18 12.95
N TYR A 208 -20.81 -0.06 13.61
CA TYR A 208 -22.06 0.70 13.49
C TYR A 208 -22.43 1.22 12.09
N ASP A 209 -21.47 1.37 11.18
CA ASP A 209 -21.66 1.93 9.84
C ASP A 209 -21.70 0.86 8.73
N GLY A 210 -21.78 -0.41 9.10
CA GLY A 210 -21.62 -1.54 8.17
C GLY A 210 -20.17 -1.90 7.90
N GLY A 211 -19.23 -1.24 8.60
CA GLY A 211 -17.80 -1.51 8.61
C GLY A 211 -17.39 -2.74 9.42
N TYR A 212 -16.06 -2.90 9.54
CA TYR A 212 -15.42 -3.87 10.42
C TYR A 212 -14.33 -3.24 11.29
N LEU A 213 -14.27 -3.63 12.56
CA LEU A 213 -13.05 -3.57 13.35
C LEU A 213 -12.28 -4.88 13.13
N VAL A 214 -11.04 -4.81 12.67
CA VAL A 214 -10.28 -5.98 12.23
C VAL A 214 -9.01 -6.11 13.04
N TYR A 215 -8.84 -7.27 13.66
CA TYR A 215 -7.63 -7.68 14.37
C TYR A 215 -6.72 -8.47 13.43
N VAL A 216 -5.48 -8.00 13.26
CA VAL A 216 -4.52 -8.50 12.28
C VAL A 216 -3.21 -8.85 12.98
N ASN A 217 -2.66 -10.00 12.64
CA ASN A 217 -1.28 -10.38 13.00
C ASN A 217 -0.38 -10.32 11.78
N GLN A 218 0.86 -9.88 11.98
CA GLN A 218 1.89 -9.97 10.96
C GLN A 218 3.15 -10.59 11.53
N SER A 219 3.77 -11.51 10.80
CA SER A 219 5.06 -12.10 11.17
C SER A 219 6.16 -11.04 11.28
N SER A 220 6.98 -11.14 12.32
CA SER A 220 8.16 -10.30 12.52
C SER A 220 9.33 -11.15 13.02
N SER A 221 10.55 -10.59 13.02
CA SER A 221 11.75 -11.28 13.52
C SER A 221 11.68 -11.68 15.01
N HIS A 222 10.73 -11.11 15.76
CA HIS A 222 10.51 -11.35 17.19
C HIS A 222 9.15 -12.01 17.46
N GLY A 223 8.52 -12.61 16.43
CA GLY A 223 7.24 -13.32 16.54
C GLY A 223 6.20 -12.75 15.59
N TYR A 224 5.23 -12.03 16.13
CA TYR A 224 4.26 -11.28 15.33
C TYR A 224 3.95 -9.92 15.96
N ASN A 225 3.66 -8.94 15.11
CA ASN A 225 3.03 -7.68 15.48
C ASN A 225 1.51 -7.87 15.44
N SER A 226 0.79 -7.16 16.30
CA SER A 226 -0.67 -7.21 16.35
C SER A 226 -1.23 -5.81 16.10
N SER A 227 -2.21 -5.70 15.22
CA SER A 227 -2.81 -4.43 14.80
C SER A 227 -4.33 -4.46 14.87
N LEU A 228 -4.91 -3.30 15.17
CA LEU A 228 -6.35 -3.10 15.12
C LEU A 228 -6.67 -2.03 14.07
N TYR A 229 -7.46 -2.41 13.07
CA TYR A 229 -7.88 -1.54 11.98
C TYR A 229 -9.37 -1.32 12.00
N MET A 230 -9.81 -0.11 11.69
CA MET A 230 -11.23 0.17 11.46
C MET A 230 -11.44 0.36 9.95
N LEU A 231 -12.15 -0.58 9.33
CA LEU A 231 -12.60 -0.55 7.94
C LEU A 231 -14.01 0.02 7.92
N LYS A 232 -14.20 1.25 7.47
CA LYS A 232 -15.53 1.85 7.39
C LYS A 232 -16.19 1.48 6.07
N ASN A 233 -17.51 1.38 6.07
CA ASN A 233 -18.25 1.06 4.84
C ASN A 233 -18.19 2.16 3.79
N SER A 234 -17.76 3.37 4.16
CA SER A 234 -17.47 4.46 3.23
C SER A 234 -16.20 4.23 2.40
N GLY A 235 -15.39 3.22 2.74
CA GLY A 235 -14.09 3.01 2.14
C GLY A 235 -12.91 3.53 2.96
N GLU A 236 -13.19 4.27 4.04
CA GLU A 236 -12.16 4.81 4.94
C GLU A 236 -11.52 3.69 5.78
N TYR A 237 -10.22 3.83 6.01
CA TYR A 237 -9.42 2.93 6.81
C TYR A 237 -8.72 3.70 7.91
N ILE A 238 -8.80 3.24 9.16
CA ILE A 238 -8.14 3.89 10.30
C ILE A 238 -7.26 2.88 11.04
N ASN A 239 -5.97 3.21 11.18
CA ASN A 239 -5.03 2.45 12.01
C ASN A 239 -5.11 2.87 13.48
N LEU A 240 -5.70 2.00 14.31
CA LEU A 240 -5.88 2.29 15.74
C LEU A 240 -4.60 2.08 16.56
N ASN A 241 -3.55 1.47 16.02
CA ASN A 241 -2.30 1.27 16.77
C ASN A 241 -1.67 2.59 17.20
N ASN A 242 -1.76 3.64 16.38
CA ASN A 242 -1.22 4.95 16.74
C ASN A 242 -1.91 5.53 17.98
N VAL A 243 -3.24 5.37 18.08
CA VAL A 243 -4.00 5.74 19.27
C VAL A 243 -3.60 4.86 20.45
N LEU A 244 -3.57 3.54 20.27
CA LEU A 244 -3.28 2.58 21.34
C LEU A 244 -1.85 2.73 21.91
N ARG A 245 -0.87 3.09 21.08
CA ARG A 245 0.51 3.40 21.51
C ARG A 245 0.56 4.56 22.49
N GLN A 246 -0.26 5.60 22.31
CA GLN A 246 -0.30 6.76 23.23
C GLN A 246 -0.73 6.34 24.66
N TYR A 247 -1.54 5.31 24.77
CA TYR A 247 -2.01 4.75 26.04
C TYR A 247 -1.17 3.57 26.54
N LYS A 248 -0.02 3.28 25.90
CA LYS A 248 0.84 2.13 26.22
C LYS A 248 0.12 0.78 26.10
N LEU A 249 -0.85 0.69 25.20
CA LEU A 249 -1.60 -0.53 24.89
C LEU A 249 -0.98 -1.30 23.73
N VAL A 250 0.21 -0.89 23.29
CA VAL A 250 1.06 -1.62 22.35
C VAL A 250 2.42 -1.77 23.03
N THR A 251 2.92 -2.99 23.07
CA THR A 251 4.24 -3.32 23.63
C THR A 251 5.36 -2.74 22.78
N GLU A 252 6.57 -2.68 23.33
CA GLU A 252 7.78 -2.24 22.60
C GLU A 252 8.05 -3.09 21.34
N TRP A 253 7.57 -4.34 21.34
CA TRP A 253 7.69 -5.30 20.23
C TRP A 253 6.50 -5.25 19.25
N GLY A 254 5.60 -4.28 19.37
CA GLY A 254 4.51 -4.08 18.42
C GLY A 254 3.29 -4.98 18.61
N LYS A 255 3.18 -5.68 19.75
CA LYS A 255 1.99 -6.48 20.10
C LYS A 255 0.96 -5.66 20.87
N LEU A 256 -0.32 -5.92 20.64
CA LEU A 256 -1.39 -5.33 21.44
C LEU A 256 -1.36 -5.90 22.86
N ASN A 257 -1.35 -5.02 23.85
CA ASN A 257 -1.36 -5.40 25.27
C ASN A 257 -2.80 -5.72 25.70
N ILE A 258 -3.34 -6.88 25.27
CA ILE A 258 -4.71 -7.32 25.54
C ILE A 258 -4.66 -8.71 26.19
N ALA A 259 -5.39 -8.91 27.29
CA ALA A 259 -5.38 -10.11 28.14
C ALA A 259 -5.69 -11.43 27.40
N ASP A 260 -6.32 -11.33 26.23
CA ASP A 260 -6.54 -12.41 25.26
C ASP A 260 -6.56 -11.71 23.89
N GLU A 261 -5.42 -11.64 23.19
CA GLU A 261 -5.31 -10.79 21.99
C GLU A 261 -6.34 -11.17 20.89
N GLU A 262 -6.80 -12.42 20.84
CA GLU A 262 -7.79 -12.88 19.86
C GLU A 262 -9.25 -12.75 20.33
N ASN A 263 -9.54 -13.01 21.62
CA ASN A 263 -10.92 -13.06 22.14
C ASN A 263 -11.23 -12.04 23.24
N GLY A 264 -10.23 -11.27 23.68
CA GLY A 264 -10.33 -10.26 24.73
C GLY A 264 -10.94 -8.94 24.26
N LEU A 265 -11.18 -8.78 22.97
CA LEU A 265 -11.93 -7.65 22.39
C LEU A 265 -13.43 -7.97 22.37
N SER A 266 -14.24 -7.05 22.89
CA SER A 266 -15.70 -7.10 22.82
C SER A 266 -16.26 -5.81 22.23
N VAL A 267 -16.91 -5.92 21.07
CA VAL A 267 -17.63 -4.82 20.43
C VAL A 267 -19.04 -4.72 21.00
N SER A 268 -19.50 -3.50 21.28
CA SER A 268 -20.85 -3.25 21.79
C SER A 268 -21.93 -3.70 20.81
N LYS A 269 -23.13 -3.97 21.33
CA LYS A 269 -24.25 -4.48 20.52
C LYS A 269 -24.64 -3.57 19.35
N ASP A 270 -24.47 -2.26 19.51
CA ASP A 270 -24.70 -1.23 18.50
C ASP A 270 -23.48 -0.96 17.61
N GLY A 271 -22.37 -1.67 17.84
CA GLY A 271 -21.16 -1.57 17.03
C GLY A 271 -20.36 -0.28 17.23
N THR A 272 -20.69 0.56 18.23
CA THR A 272 -20.09 1.91 18.36
C THR A 272 -18.90 1.96 19.31
N SER A 273 -18.63 0.91 20.07
CA SER A 273 -17.51 0.90 21.01
C SER A 273 -16.88 -0.47 21.10
N VAL A 274 -15.59 -0.50 21.43
CA VAL A 274 -14.84 -1.72 21.72
C VAL A 274 -14.31 -1.64 23.15
N SER A 275 -14.44 -2.74 23.89
CA SER A 275 -13.92 -2.87 25.25
C SER A 275 -13.02 -4.09 25.38
N PHE A 276 -12.00 -3.97 26.21
CA PHE A 276 -11.03 -5.04 26.45
C PHE A 276 -10.32 -4.87 27.79
N LEU A 277 -9.66 -5.93 28.24
CA LEU A 277 -8.73 -5.90 29.36
C LEU A 277 -7.31 -5.87 28.81
N ASP A 278 -6.43 -5.07 29.40
CA ASP A 278 -4.99 -5.24 29.17
C ASP A 278 -4.43 -6.42 29.98
N ASN A 279 -3.17 -6.80 29.75
CA ASN A 279 -2.54 -7.93 30.46
C ASN A 279 -2.42 -7.71 31.98
N ASP A 280 -2.59 -6.48 32.46
CA ASP A 280 -2.62 -6.13 33.88
C ASP A 280 -4.06 -6.15 34.45
N ASN A 281 -5.04 -6.59 33.65
CA ASN A 281 -6.48 -6.62 33.94
C ASN A 281 -7.14 -5.23 34.12
N ASN A 282 -6.54 -4.16 33.60
CA ASN A 282 -7.23 -2.88 33.54
C ASN A 282 -8.22 -2.88 32.37
N LYS A 283 -9.41 -2.31 32.62
CA LYS A 283 -10.46 -2.22 31.62
C LYS A 283 -10.33 -0.96 30.78
N HIS A 284 -10.35 -1.15 29.47
CA HIS A 284 -10.32 -0.11 28.46
C HIS A 284 -11.61 -0.12 27.64
N CYS A 285 -12.00 1.05 27.15
CA CYS A 285 -13.13 1.22 26.24
C CYS A 285 -12.78 2.32 25.24
N LEU A 286 -12.93 2.02 23.95
CA LEU A 286 -12.72 2.96 22.86
C LEU A 286 -14.07 3.25 22.21
N ASP A 287 -14.43 4.52 22.10
CA ASP A 287 -15.59 4.96 21.34
C ASP A 287 -15.20 5.11 19.86
N LEU A 288 -15.74 4.24 19.02
CA LEU A 288 -15.43 4.17 17.59
C LEU A 288 -16.06 5.33 16.80
N LYS A 289 -17.09 6.00 17.34
CA LYS A 289 -17.68 7.18 16.69
C LYS A 289 -16.86 8.43 16.87
N SER A 290 -16.06 8.49 17.94
CA SER A 290 -15.17 9.61 18.23
C SER A 290 -13.84 9.53 17.46
N LEU A 291 -13.58 8.41 16.79
CA LEU A 291 -12.40 8.19 15.94
C LEU A 291 -12.73 8.72 14.53
N VAL A 292 -12.84 10.03 14.43
CA VAL A 292 -12.95 10.76 13.15
C VAL A 292 -11.61 11.44 12.92
N ILE A 293 -10.99 11.16 11.78
CA ILE A 293 -9.82 11.91 11.30
C ILE A 293 -10.39 13.10 10.52
N TYR A 294 -10.08 14.32 10.96
CA TYR A 294 -10.42 15.56 10.27
C TYR A 294 -9.34 15.95 9.27
#